data_AF-A0A0P9CRA9-F1
#
_entry.id   AF-A0A0P9CRA9-F1
#
_cell.length_a   1.000
_cell.length_b   1.000
_cell.length_c   1.000
_cell.angle_alpha   90.00
_cell.angle_beta   90.00
_cell.angle_gamma   90.00
#
_symmetry.space_group_name_H-M   'P 1'
#
loop_
_entity.id
_entity.type
_entity.pdbx_description
1 polymer ?
#
loop_
_entity_poly.entity_id
_entity_poly.type
_entity_poly.pdbx_seq_one_letter_code
_entity_poly.pdbx_strand_id
1 'polypeptide(L)'
;MTTMSAARANTNLPWARVLVGFFALVHLATGAALLFAPRWFFDNIGTFPPFNRHYAGDLGAFQVGLGVGLALAARDPARHRLLLIAVAVGNVVHALNHAYDAIVGGVPASVWLSDVGPVALTGVILALLTVRLPAANSKA
;
A
#
# COMPACT_ATOMS: atom_id res chain seq x y z
N MET A 1 -45.25 4.32 -21.53
CA MET A 1 -44.25 3.30 -21.15
C MET A 1 -42.90 4.02 -21.14
N THR A 2 -42.55 4.62 -20.00
CA THR A 2 -41.41 5.53 -19.88
C THR A 2 -40.23 4.72 -19.37
N THR A 3 -39.27 4.41 -20.25
CA THR A 3 -38.00 3.81 -19.84
C THR A 3 -37.23 4.85 -19.04
N MET A 4 -37.24 4.72 -17.71
CA MET A 4 -36.29 5.42 -16.87
C MET A 4 -34.91 4.92 -17.27
N SER A 5 -34.19 5.71 -18.07
CA SER A 5 -32.76 5.56 -18.27
C SER A 5 -32.13 5.66 -16.88
N ALA A 6 -31.81 4.50 -16.30
CA ALA A 6 -31.05 4.43 -15.07
C ALA A 6 -29.76 5.21 -15.33
N ALA A 7 -29.67 6.41 -14.75
CA ALA A 7 -28.51 7.25 -14.82
C ALA A 7 -27.31 6.36 -14.49
N ARG A 8 -26.41 6.15 -15.45
CA ARG A 8 -25.15 5.45 -15.21
C ARG A 8 -24.46 6.26 -14.11
N ALA A 9 -24.53 5.78 -12.87
CA ALA A 9 -23.77 6.37 -11.78
C ALA A 9 -22.31 6.34 -12.26
N ASN A 10 -21.74 7.51 -12.51
CA ASN A 10 -20.33 7.62 -12.88
C ASN A 10 -19.53 7.02 -11.72
N THR A 11 -19.07 5.78 -11.89
CA THR A 11 -18.28 5.04 -10.89
C THR A 11 -16.84 5.56 -10.77
N ASN A 12 -16.54 6.68 -11.41
CA ASN A 12 -15.30 7.43 -11.23
C ASN A 12 -15.35 8.11 -9.86
N LEU A 13 -14.90 7.42 -8.81
CA LEU A 13 -14.64 8.01 -7.50
C LEU A 13 -13.26 8.68 -7.57
N PRO A 14 -13.14 9.99 -7.88
CA PRO A 14 -11.84 10.64 -8.07
C PRO A 14 -10.96 10.50 -6.83
N TRP A 15 -11.56 10.52 -5.64
CA TRP A 15 -10.86 10.32 -4.37
C TRP A 15 -10.22 8.92 -4.26
N ALA A 16 -10.86 7.85 -4.76
CA ALA A 16 -10.29 6.51 -4.72
C ALA A 16 -9.06 6.40 -5.65
N ARG A 17 -9.12 7.04 -6.83
CA ARG A 17 -7.97 7.13 -7.73
C ARG A 17 -6.82 7.90 -7.09
N VAL A 18 -7.12 9.04 -6.45
CA VAL A 18 -6.13 9.85 -5.75
C VAL A 18 -5.48 9.07 -4.61
N LEU A 19 -6.27 8.37 -3.77
CA LEU A 19 -5.73 7.57 -2.67
C LEU A 19 -4.88 6.39 -3.16
N VAL A 20 -5.36 5.64 -4.15
CA VAL A 20 -4.57 4.53 -4.73
C VAL A 20 -3.29 5.08 -5.38
N GLY A 21 -3.37 6.19 -6.09
CA GLY A 21 -2.21 6.87 -6.67
C GLY A 21 -1.22 7.40 -5.62
N PHE A 22 -1.72 7.90 -4.49
CA PHE A 22 -0.90 8.31 -3.36
C PHE A 22 -0.13 7.11 -2.78
N PHE A 23 -0.80 5.98 -2.53
CA PHE A 23 -0.11 4.78 -2.04
C PHE A 23 0.83 4.17 -3.08
N ALA A 24 0.52 4.29 -4.37
CA ALA A 24 1.47 3.95 -5.43
C ALA A 24 2.77 4.76 -5.29
N LEU A 25 2.66 6.08 -5.11
CA LEU A 25 3.80 6.96 -4.91
C LEU A 25 4.58 6.59 -3.65
N VAL A 26 3.91 6.31 -2.53
CA VAL A 26 4.56 5.88 -1.28
C VAL A 26 5.40 4.61 -1.50
N HIS A 27 4.84 3.58 -2.14
CA HIS A 27 5.58 2.33 -2.42
C HIS A 27 6.74 2.55 -3.38
N LEU A 28 6.54 3.34 -4.45
CA LEU A 28 7.60 3.67 -5.41
C LEU A 28 8.73 4.47 -4.77
N ALA A 29 8.41 5.46 -3.92
CA ALA A 29 9.40 6.28 -3.22
C ALA A 29 10.19 5.44 -2.22
N THR A 30 9.52 4.59 -1.43
CA THR A 30 10.16 3.65 -0.50
C THR A 30 11.05 2.68 -1.26
N GLY A 31 10.55 2.08 -2.35
CA GLY A 31 11.31 1.15 -3.18
C GLY A 31 12.55 1.80 -3.81
N ALA A 32 12.41 3.02 -4.34
CA ALA A 32 13.52 3.79 -4.89
C ALA A 32 14.56 4.14 -3.81
N ALA A 33 14.14 4.57 -2.62
CA ALA A 33 15.05 4.86 -1.52
C ALA A 33 15.83 3.62 -1.10
N LEU A 34 15.18 2.46 -1.01
CA LEU A 34 15.82 1.18 -0.67
C LEU A 34 16.81 0.70 -1.76
N LEU A 35 16.50 0.91 -3.04
CA LEU A 35 17.36 0.48 -4.15
C LEU A 35 18.56 1.42 -4.36
N PHE A 36 18.34 2.73 -4.28
CA PHE A 36 19.34 3.74 -4.66
C PHE A 36 20.05 4.38 -3.47
N ALA A 37 19.43 4.38 -2.28
CA ALA A 37 19.98 4.97 -1.06
C ALA A 37 19.75 4.07 0.18
N PRO A 38 20.06 2.74 0.12
CA PRO A 38 19.71 1.79 1.18
C PRO A 38 20.28 2.15 2.55
N ARG A 39 21.51 2.69 2.58
CA ARG A 39 22.16 3.08 3.84
C ARG A 39 21.45 4.29 4.48
N TRP A 40 21.11 5.29 3.68
CA TRP A 40 20.34 6.44 4.15
C TRP A 40 18.97 6.01 4.67
N PHE A 41 18.27 5.13 3.97
CA PHE A 41 16.98 4.62 4.41
C PHE A 41 17.10 3.90 5.76
N PHE A 42 18.11 3.05 5.93
CA PHE A 42 18.40 2.37 7.18
C PHE A 42 18.68 3.35 8.32
N ASP A 43 19.48 4.39 8.08
CA ASP A 43 19.88 5.35 9.12
C ASP A 43 18.77 6.35 9.51
N ASN A 44 17.74 6.55 8.68
CA ASN A 44 16.77 7.64 8.85
C ASN A 44 15.30 7.22 8.90
N ILE A 45 14.95 6.06 8.32
CA ILE A 45 13.55 5.65 8.13
C ILE A 45 13.27 4.30 8.78
N GLY A 46 14.06 3.28 8.46
CA GLY A 46 13.84 1.89 8.90
C GLY A 46 15.09 1.28 9.52
N THR A 47 15.41 1.70 10.74
CA THR A 47 16.62 1.23 11.46
C THR A 47 16.38 -0.13 12.11
N PHE A 48 16.53 -1.20 11.33
CA PHE A 48 16.44 -2.59 11.79
C PHE A 48 17.83 -3.27 11.74
N PRO A 49 18.66 -3.13 12.80
CA PRO A 49 20.04 -3.61 12.77
C PRO A 49 20.14 -5.15 12.82
N PRO A 50 21.21 -5.73 12.25
CA PRO A 50 22.29 -5.06 11.52
C PRO A 50 21.89 -4.67 10.08
N PHE A 51 22.52 -3.63 9.54
CA PHE A 51 22.28 -3.21 8.15
C PHE A 51 22.60 -4.36 7.17
N ASN A 52 21.61 -4.73 6.35
CA ASN A 52 21.77 -5.70 5.29
C ASN A 52 21.36 -5.10 3.94
N ARG A 53 22.36 -4.80 3.10
CA ARG A 53 22.14 -4.22 1.77
C ARG A 53 21.32 -5.11 0.84
N HIS A 54 21.50 -6.44 0.92
CA HIS A 54 20.80 -7.37 0.04
C HIS A 54 19.30 -7.38 0.37
N TYR A 55 18.94 -7.56 1.65
CA TYR A 55 17.53 -7.50 2.07
C TYR A 55 16.88 -6.14 1.81
N ALA A 56 17.62 -5.03 1.97
CA ALA A 56 17.12 -3.72 1.59
C ALA A 56 16.80 -3.68 0.08
N GLY A 57 17.68 -4.23 -0.76
CA GLY A 57 17.45 -4.35 -2.21
C GLY A 57 16.24 -5.22 -2.56
N ASP A 58 16.08 -6.37 -1.91
CA ASP A 58 14.94 -7.27 -2.11
C ASP A 58 13.62 -6.57 -1.77
N LEU A 59 13.54 -5.98 -0.57
CA LEU A 59 12.37 -5.21 -0.15
C LEU A 59 12.10 -4.07 -1.13
N GLY A 60 13.15 -3.36 -1.56
CA GLY A 60 13.05 -2.28 -2.54
C GLY A 60 12.44 -2.75 -3.87
N ALA A 61 12.89 -3.89 -4.40
CA ALA A 61 12.39 -4.46 -5.64
C ALA A 61 10.90 -4.84 -5.54
N PHE A 62 10.49 -5.49 -4.45
CA PHE A 62 9.08 -5.81 -4.22
C PHE A 62 8.22 -4.56 -4.02
N GLN A 63 8.71 -3.55 -3.30
CA GLN A 63 8.02 -2.27 -3.11
C GLN A 63 7.79 -1.55 -4.44
N VAL A 64 8.78 -1.52 -5.34
CA VAL A 64 8.59 -0.99 -6.70
C VAL A 64 7.51 -1.76 -7.45
N GLY A 65 7.52 -3.09 -7.40
CA GLY A 65 6.49 -3.92 -8.05
C GLY A 65 5.08 -3.61 -7.55
N LEU A 66 4.88 -3.50 -6.23
CA LEU A 66 3.60 -3.13 -5.62
C LEU A 66 3.18 -1.71 -6.02
N GLY A 67 4.12 -0.77 -6.04
CA GLY A 67 3.90 0.62 -6.44
C GLY A 67 3.46 0.74 -7.91
N VAL A 68 4.09 0.01 -8.83
CA VAL A 68 3.67 -0.07 -10.24
C VAL A 68 2.26 -0.67 -10.35
N GLY A 69 1.98 -1.74 -9.62
CA GLY A 69 0.66 -2.34 -9.56
C GLY A 69 -0.42 -1.36 -9.10
N LEU A 70 -0.18 -0.63 -8.02
CA LEU A 70 -1.08 0.42 -7.52
C LEU A 70 -1.22 1.58 -8.53
N ALA A 71 -0.14 1.99 -9.21
CA ALA A 71 -0.22 3.04 -10.23
C ALA A 71 -1.12 2.64 -11.42
N LEU A 72 -1.11 1.37 -11.81
CA LEU A 72 -2.03 0.81 -12.79
C LEU A 72 -3.46 0.76 -12.24
N ALA A 73 -3.64 0.29 -11.01
CA ALA A 73 -4.94 0.24 -10.35
C ALA A 73 -5.57 1.63 -10.17
N ALA A 74 -4.77 2.69 -10.00
CA ALA A 74 -5.28 4.06 -9.85
C ALA A 74 -6.09 4.53 -11.08
N ARG A 75 -5.87 3.94 -12.27
CA ARG A 75 -6.64 4.25 -13.48
C ARG A 75 -8.09 3.76 -13.37
N ASP A 76 -8.28 2.59 -12.78
CA ASP A 76 -9.58 1.98 -12.52
C ASP A 76 -9.53 1.10 -11.26
N PRO A 77 -9.70 1.68 -10.06
CA PRO A 77 -9.55 0.93 -8.81
C PRO A 77 -10.56 -0.21 -8.66
N ALA A 78 -11.78 -0.03 -9.18
CA ALA A 78 -12.84 -1.04 -9.11
C ALA A 78 -12.48 -2.28 -9.93
N ARG A 79 -11.96 -2.08 -11.15
CA ARG A 79 -11.49 -3.19 -12.01
C ARG A 79 -10.29 -3.93 -11.42
N HIS A 80 -9.44 -3.25 -10.66
CA HIS A 80 -8.24 -3.83 -10.05
C HIS A 80 -8.42 -4.18 -8.56
N ARG A 81 -9.65 -4.41 -8.11
CA ARG A 81 -9.96 -4.69 -6.69
C ARG A 81 -9.10 -5.80 -6.09
N LEU A 82 -8.88 -6.91 -6.80
CA LEU A 82 -8.07 -8.02 -6.29
C LEU A 82 -6.62 -7.61 -6.02
N LEU A 83 -6.05 -6.74 -6.85
CA LEU A 83 -4.71 -6.20 -6.62
C LEU A 83 -4.69 -5.33 -5.36
N LEU A 84 -5.70 -4.47 -5.17
CA LEU A 84 -5.82 -3.67 -3.95
C LEU A 84 -5.94 -4.55 -2.70
N ILE A 85 -6.69 -5.65 -2.76
CA ILE A 85 -6.79 -6.63 -1.67
C ILE A 85 -5.42 -7.25 -1.38
N ALA A 86 -4.71 -7.71 -2.41
CA ALA A 86 -3.39 -8.32 -2.24
C ALA A 86 -2.39 -7.37 -1.58
N VAL A 87 -2.34 -6.11 -2.03
CA VAL A 87 -1.47 -5.08 -1.44
C VAL A 87 -1.90 -4.74 -0.01
N ALA A 88 -3.20 -4.66 0.25
CA ALA A 88 -3.74 -4.41 1.59
C ALA A 88 -3.34 -5.53 2.56
N VAL A 89 -3.54 -6.79 2.16
CA VAL A 89 -3.15 -7.97 2.97
C VAL A 89 -1.65 -7.97 3.22
N GLY A 90 -0.83 -7.73 2.18
CA GLY A 90 0.62 -7.66 2.33
C GLY A 90 1.06 -6.60 3.34
N ASN A 91 0.46 -5.41 3.30
CA ASN A 91 0.73 -4.34 4.26
C ASN A 91 0.27 -4.69 5.68
N VAL A 92 -0.90 -5.31 5.84
CA VAL A 92 -1.37 -5.77 7.17
C VAL A 92 -0.43 -6.82 7.74
N VAL A 93 -0.04 -7.83 6.96
CA VAL A 93 0.91 -8.86 7.39
C VAL A 93 2.27 -8.25 7.73
N HIS A 94 2.75 -7.29 6.94
CA HIS A 94 4.00 -6.58 7.21
C HIS A 94 3.94 -5.76 8.52
N ALA A 95 2.83 -5.06 8.76
CA ALA A 95 2.61 -4.35 10.01
C ALA A 95 2.56 -5.30 11.22
N LEU A 96 1.95 -6.48 11.07
CA LEU A 96 1.95 -7.52 12.10
C LEU A 96 3.35 -8.07 12.35
N ASN A 97 4.20 -8.18 11.33
CA ASN A 97 5.60 -8.55 11.51
C ASN A 97 6.37 -7.52 12.35
N HIS A 98 6.20 -6.22 12.05
CA HIS A 98 6.79 -5.16 12.88
C HIS A 98 6.28 -5.21 14.32
N ALA A 99 4.98 -5.44 14.52
CA ALA A 99 4.42 -5.57 15.86
C ALA A 99 5.01 -6.78 16.60
N TYR A 100 5.18 -7.92 15.92
CA TYR A 100 5.82 -9.09 16.50
C TYR A 100 7.26 -8.79 16.96
N ASP A 101 8.08 -8.19 16.09
CA ASP A 101 9.46 -7.82 16.43
C ASP A 101 9.52 -6.83 17.59
N ALA A 102 8.60 -5.86 17.62
CA ALA A 102 8.51 -4.89 18.70
C ALA A 102 8.12 -5.53 20.05
N ILE A 103 7.19 -6.50 20.04
CA ILE A 103 6.78 -7.27 21.24
C ILE A 103 7.95 -8.11 21.74
N VAL A 104 8.54 -8.92 20.86
CA VAL A 104 9.60 -9.87 21.22
C VAL A 104 10.88 -9.15 21.61
N GLY A 105 11.22 -8.06 20.90
CA GLY A 105 12.38 -7.23 21.18
C GLY A 105 12.21 -6.28 22.36
N GLY A 106 11.03 -6.21 22.99
CA GLY A 106 10.78 -5.34 24.14
C GLY A 106 10.86 -3.84 23.80
N VAL A 107 10.51 -3.46 22.57
CA VAL A 107 10.60 -2.09 22.08
C VAL A 107 9.50 -1.23 22.74
N PRO A 108 9.81 -0.02 23.26
CA PRO A 108 8.81 0.85 23.88
C PRO A 108 7.66 1.21 22.92
N ALA A 109 6.43 1.23 23.43
CA ALA A 109 5.23 1.52 22.64
C ALA A 109 5.28 2.85 21.86
N SER A 110 6.06 3.83 22.33
CA SER A 110 6.27 5.12 21.65
C SER A 110 6.95 4.98 20.28
N VAL A 111 7.74 3.92 20.07
CA VAL A 111 8.44 3.63 18.80
C VAL A 111 7.54 2.86 17.84
N TRP A 112 6.50 2.19 18.34
CA TRP A 112 5.60 1.39 17.50
C TRP A 112 4.85 2.26 16.49
N LEU A 113 4.55 3.51 16.85
CA LEU A 113 3.79 4.40 15.97
C LEU A 113 4.58 4.76 14.72
N SER A 114 5.90 4.97 14.80
CA SER A 114 6.73 5.25 13.63
C SER A 114 6.91 4.03 12.74
N ASP A 115 6.97 2.84 13.34
CA ASP A 115 7.38 1.63 12.64
C ASP A 115 6.17 0.85 12.08
N VAL A 116 5.15 0.63 12.91
CA VAL A 116 3.93 -0.11 12.55
C VAL A 116 2.92 0.81 11.85
N GLY A 117 2.83 2.06 12.30
CA GLY A 117 1.79 3.01 11.90
C GLY A 117 1.67 3.21 10.40
N PRO A 118 2.74 3.60 9.67
CA PRO A 118 2.66 3.87 8.24
C PRO A 118 2.23 2.67 7.40
N VAL A 119 2.75 1.48 7.75
CA VAL A 119 2.46 0.22 7.03
C VAL A 119 1.02 -0.23 7.33
N ALA A 120 0.60 -0.18 8.59
CA ALA A 120 -0.76 -0.51 9.00
C ALA A 120 -1.80 0.43 8.36
N LEU A 121 -1.53 1.74 8.35
CA LEU A 121 -2.41 2.75 7.76
C LEU A 121 -2.64 2.49 6.27
N THR A 122 -1.57 2.15 5.54
CA THR A 122 -1.64 1.78 4.13
C THR A 122 -2.53 0.55 3.93
N GLY A 123 -2.30 -0.51 4.69
CA GLY A 123 -3.09 -1.75 4.62
C GLY A 123 -4.57 -1.52 4.92
N VAL A 124 -4.88 -0.79 5.99
CA VAL A 124 -6.25 -0.51 6.42
C VAL A 124 -6.98 0.37 5.42
N ILE A 125 -6.37 1.45 4.91
CA ILE A 125 -7.04 2.33 3.95
C ILE A 125 -7.32 1.58 2.64
N LEU A 126 -6.34 0.82 2.11
CA LEU A 126 -6.57 0.01 0.91
C LEU A 126 -7.64 -1.05 1.14
N ALA A 127 -7.68 -1.70 2.30
CA ALA A 127 -8.75 -2.64 2.65
C ALA A 127 -10.13 -1.95 2.66
N LEU A 128 -10.24 -0.79 3.31
CA LEU A 128 -11.49 -0.02 3.34
C LEU A 128 -11.93 0.40 1.93
N LEU A 129 -10.98 0.80 1.06
CA LEU A 129 -11.29 1.11 -0.34
C LEU A 129 -11.91 -0.08 -1.06
N THR A 130 -11.40 -1.30 -0.84
CA THR A 130 -11.93 -2.48 -1.54
C THR A 130 -13.40 -2.72 -1.22
N VAL A 131 -13.83 -2.47 0.01
CA VAL A 131 -15.24 -2.61 0.45
C VAL A 131 -16.11 -1.47 -0.07
N ARG A 132 -15.56 -0.27 -0.26
CA ARG A 132 -16.30 0.93 -0.69
C ARG A 132 -16.43 1.11 -2.20
N LEU A 133 -15.55 0.46 -2.98
CA LEU A 133 -15.61 0.53 -4.43
C LEU A 133 -16.90 -0.13 -4.96
N PRO A 134 -17.45 0.35 -6.09
CA PRO A 134 -18.53 -0.36 -6.77
C PRO A 134 -18.00 -1.65 -7.41
N ALA A 135 -18.91 -2.55 -7.81
CA ALA A 135 -18.54 -3.68 -8.64
C ALA A 135 -17.90 -3.20 -9.97
N ALA A 136 -16.91 -3.93 -10.46
CA ALA A 136 -16.32 -3.63 -11.75
C ALA A 136 -17.38 -3.78 -12.85
N ASN A 137 -17.47 -2.80 -13.75
CA ASN A 137 -18.35 -2.91 -14.90
C ASN A 137 -17.81 -4.00 -15.84
N SER A 138 -18.58 -5.05 -16.05
CA SER A 138 -18.22 -6.21 -16.91
C SER A 138 -18.24 -5.92 -18.41
N LYS A 139 -18.45 -4.66 -18.81
CA LYS A 139 -18.50 -4.23 -20.21
C LYS A 139 -17.24 -3.44 -20.54
N ALA A 140 -16.15 -4.16 -20.79
CA ALA A 140 -14.94 -3.67 -21.42
C ALA A 140 -14.45 -4.71 -22.43
#